data_AF-A0A183J9Y3-F1
#
_entry.id   AF-A0A183J9Y3-F1
#
_cell.length_a   1.000
_cell.length_b   1.000
_cell.length_c   1.000
_cell.angle_alpha   90.00
_cell.angle_beta   90.00
_cell.angle_gamma   90.00
#
_symmetry.space_group_name_H-M   'P 1'
#
loop_
_entity.id
_entity.type
_entity.pdbx_description
1 polymer ?
#
loop_
_entity_poly.entity_id
_entity_poly.type
_entity_poly.pdbx_seq_one_letter_code
_entity_poly.pdbx_strand_id
1 'polypeptide(L)'
;MTLRSRLPEPLISDKPIYERVLRSLSDVDPRAIALLCSETGKTYTVAETVGAATAVATILHEAGLRKSEVVAYCMRNCPQAVFAVLGSWMCGAIACGVNPDYTKRTILL
;
A
#
# COMPACT_ATOMS: atom_id res chain seq x y z
N MET A 1 28.63 8.83 22.67
CA MET A 1 28.30 7.44 23.03
C MET A 1 27.08 7.03 22.23
N THR A 2 27.19 6.01 21.37
CA THR A 2 26.12 5.60 20.45
C THR A 2 25.35 4.43 21.06
N LEU A 3 24.03 4.54 21.18
CA LEU A 3 23.15 3.44 21.59
C LEU A 3 22.83 2.56 20.37
N ARG A 4 22.94 1.23 20.51
CA ARG A 4 22.54 0.25 19.49
C ARG A 4 21.54 -0.75 20.06
N SER A 5 20.70 -1.31 19.19
CA SER A 5 19.77 -2.39 19.53
C SER A 5 20.53 -3.61 20.06
N ARG A 6 19.89 -4.38 20.95
CA ARG A 6 20.37 -5.69 21.40
C ARG A 6 19.96 -6.84 20.47
N LEU A 7 19.02 -6.58 19.56
CA LEU A 7 18.61 -7.54 18.55
C LEU A 7 19.65 -7.63 17.43
N PRO A 8 19.78 -8.78 16.77
CA PRO A 8 20.62 -8.89 15.59
C PRO A 8 20.16 -7.90 14.52
N GLU A 9 21.11 -7.41 13.72
CA GLU A 9 20.81 -6.53 12.60
C GLU A 9 19.88 -7.28 11.63
N PRO A 10 18.70 -6.73 11.30
CA PRO A 10 17.77 -7.41 10.43
C PRO A 10 18.36 -7.51 9.02
N LEU A 11 18.16 -8.64 8.35
CA LEU A 11 18.45 -8.74 6.93
C LEU A 11 17.43 -7.88 6.15
N ILE A 12 17.90 -6.75 5.63
CA ILE A 12 17.11 -5.87 4.76
C ILE A 12 17.48 -6.23 3.31
N SER A 13 16.48 -6.65 2.55
CA SER A 13 16.61 -6.98 1.13
C SER A 13 16.57 -5.70 0.30
N ASP A 14 17.38 -5.60 -0.76
CA ASP A 14 17.39 -4.47 -1.72
C ASP A 14 16.17 -4.46 -2.66
N LYS A 15 15.32 -5.48 -2.56
CA LYS A 15 14.08 -5.59 -3.33
C LYS A 15 13.04 -4.53 -2.95
N PRO A 16 12.18 -4.11 -3.89
CA PRO A 16 11.07 -3.20 -3.59
C PRO A 16 10.18 -3.73 -2.47
N ILE A 17 9.71 -2.82 -1.60
CA ILE A 17 8.91 -3.18 -0.42
C ILE A 17 7.65 -3.99 -0.78
N TYR A 18 6.98 -3.66 -1.90
CA TYR A 18 5.78 -4.37 -2.33
C TYR A 18 6.06 -5.84 -2.65
N GLU A 19 7.25 -6.20 -3.16
CA GLU A 19 7.60 -7.60 -3.44
C GLU A 19 7.71 -8.38 -2.13
N ARG A 20 8.29 -7.77 -1.09
CA ARG A 20 8.34 -8.38 0.25
C ARG A 20 6.95 -8.57 0.83
N VAL A 21 6.07 -7.57 0.72
CA VAL A 21 4.69 -7.66 1.19
C VAL A 21 3.95 -8.78 0.47
N LEU A 22 3.98 -8.82 -0.87
CA LEU A 22 3.30 -9.84 -1.65
C LEU A 22 3.83 -11.25 -1.37
N ARG A 23 5.15 -11.40 -1.20
CA ARG A 23 5.77 -12.67 -0.80
C ARG A 23 5.31 -13.11 0.59
N SER A 24 5.26 -12.20 1.56
CA SER A 24 4.74 -12.55 2.89
C SER A 24 3.27 -12.95 2.85
N LEU A 25 2.48 -12.36 1.95
CA LEU A 25 1.08 -12.72 1.77
C LEU A 25 0.89 -14.05 1.01
N SER A 26 1.84 -14.46 0.15
CA SER A 26 1.75 -15.76 -0.54
C SER A 26 1.89 -16.96 0.39
N ASP A 27 2.48 -16.77 1.57
CA ASP A 27 2.64 -17.81 2.60
C ASP A 27 1.42 -17.91 3.54
N VAL A 28 0.41 -17.05 3.38
CA VAL A 28 -0.81 -17.00 4.19
C VAL A 28 -1.96 -17.66 3.44
N ASP A 29 -2.91 -18.32 4.15
CA ASP A 29 -4.14 -18.85 3.51
C ASP A 29 -4.82 -17.72 2.72
N PRO A 30 -5.05 -17.88 1.40
CA PRO A 30 -5.68 -16.86 0.57
C PRO A 30 -7.06 -16.41 1.08
N ARG A 31 -7.74 -17.24 1.88
CA ARG A 31 -9.06 -16.97 2.49
C ARG A 31 -8.97 -16.31 3.86
N ALA A 32 -7.77 -16.17 4.44
CA ALA A 32 -7.60 -15.46 5.70
C ALA A 32 -7.94 -13.98 5.51
N ILE A 33 -8.53 -13.36 6.54
CA ILE A 33 -8.86 -11.93 6.52
C ILE A 33 -7.57 -11.12 6.62
N ALA A 34 -7.31 -10.28 5.61
CA ALA A 34 -6.17 -9.37 5.58
C ALA A 34 -6.56 -7.97 6.08
N LEU A 35 -7.76 -7.51 5.72
CA LEU A 35 -8.25 -6.17 6.07
C LEU A 35 -9.68 -6.25 6.63
N LEU A 36 -9.96 -5.44 7.64
CA LEU A 36 -11.29 -5.21 8.21
C LEU A 36 -11.56 -3.70 8.24
N CYS A 37 -12.63 -3.27 7.57
CA CYS A 37 -13.14 -1.91 7.71
C CYS A 37 -14.06 -1.85 8.93
N SER A 38 -13.57 -1.29 10.04
CA SER A 38 -14.32 -1.20 11.29
C SER A 38 -15.65 -0.44 11.16
N GLU A 39 -15.69 0.60 10.33
CA GLU A 39 -16.88 1.43 10.11
C GLU A 39 -18.02 0.66 9.41
N THR A 40 -17.69 -0.25 8.50
CA THR A 40 -18.68 -0.94 7.66
C THR A 40 -18.83 -2.43 7.99
N GLY A 41 -17.93 -2.98 8.80
CA GLY A 41 -17.83 -4.42 9.06
C GLY A 41 -17.32 -5.24 7.86
N LYS A 42 -17.05 -4.62 6.71
CA LYS A 42 -16.58 -5.33 5.52
C LYS A 42 -15.17 -5.86 5.74
N THR A 43 -14.96 -7.11 5.36
CA THR A 43 -13.67 -7.78 5.38
C THR A 43 -13.18 -8.00 3.96
N TYR A 44 -11.86 -8.10 3.82
CA TYR A 44 -11.19 -8.49 2.59
C TYR A 44 -10.18 -9.56 2.94
N THR A 45 -10.28 -10.68 2.26
CA THR A 45 -9.33 -11.77 2.34
C THR A 45 -7.97 -11.37 1.74
N VAL A 46 -6.94 -12.16 1.98
CA VAL A 46 -5.63 -12.00 1.34
C VAL A 46 -5.77 -12.01 -0.18
N ALA A 47 -6.53 -12.97 -0.74
CA ALA A 47 -6.75 -13.07 -2.18
C ALA A 47 -7.47 -11.84 -2.75
N GLU A 48 -8.53 -11.36 -2.09
CA GLU A 48 -9.26 -10.17 -2.52
C GLU A 48 -8.39 -8.91 -2.42
N THR A 49 -7.57 -8.80 -1.37
CA THR A 49 -6.66 -7.67 -1.17
C THR A 49 -5.59 -7.60 -2.26
N VAL A 50 -4.93 -8.73 -2.55
CA VAL A 50 -3.93 -8.82 -3.61
C VAL A 50 -4.57 -8.60 -4.99
N GLY A 51 -5.74 -9.19 -5.24
CA GLY A 51 -6.49 -8.98 -6.47
C GLY A 51 -6.88 -7.52 -6.70
N ALA A 52 -7.42 -6.86 -5.67
CA ALA A 52 -7.80 -5.44 -5.75
C ALA A 52 -6.58 -4.53 -5.97
N ALA A 53 -5.48 -4.77 -5.27
CA ALA A 53 -4.24 -4.00 -5.47
C ALA A 53 -3.65 -4.21 -6.87
N THR A 54 -3.70 -5.43 -7.40
CA THR A 54 -3.26 -5.74 -8.77
C THR A 54 -4.15 -5.04 -9.80
N ALA A 55 -5.47 -5.04 -9.60
CA ALA A 55 -6.40 -4.33 -10.47
C ALA A 55 -6.12 -2.81 -10.49
N VAL A 56 -5.83 -2.21 -9.33
CA VAL A 56 -5.41 -0.81 -9.26
C VAL A 56 -4.11 -0.57 -10.02
N ALA A 57 -3.10 -1.43 -9.87
CA ALA A 57 -1.85 -1.32 -10.62
C ALA A 57 -2.09 -1.34 -12.14
N THR A 58 -2.89 -2.30 -12.62
CA THR A 58 -3.26 -2.40 -14.04
C THR A 58 -3.92 -1.12 -14.54
N ILE A 59 -4.97 -0.65 -13.85
CA ILE A 59 -5.71 0.55 -14.25
C ILE A 59 -4.81 1.79 -14.27
N LEU A 60 -3.96 1.96 -13.26
CA LEU A 60 -3.02 3.08 -13.21
C LEU A 60 -2.01 3.02 -14.36
N HIS A 61 -1.47 1.84 -14.66
CA HIS A 61 -0.53 1.65 -15.75
C HIS A 61 -1.17 1.95 -17.12
N GLU A 62 -2.38 1.45 -17.34
CA GLU A 62 -3.20 1.71 -18.53
C GLU A 62 -3.57 3.20 -18.68
N ALA A 63 -3.82 3.88 -17.56
CA ALA A 63 -4.05 5.33 -17.52
C ALA A 63 -2.79 6.16 -17.82
N GLY A 64 -1.64 5.51 -18.02
CA GLY A 64 -0.40 6.17 -18.43
C GLY A 64 0.63 6.33 -17.32
N LEU A 65 0.37 5.87 -16.09
CA LEU A 65 1.32 5.97 -14.98
C LEU A 65 2.62 5.24 -15.33
N ARG A 66 3.75 5.88 -15.01
CA ARG A 66 5.11 5.36 -15.19
C ARG A 66 5.86 5.34 -13.87
N LYS A 67 6.96 4.59 -13.89
CA LYS A 67 7.88 4.47 -12.76
C LYS A 67 8.35 5.86 -12.31
N SER A 68 8.50 6.04 -10.99
CA SER A 68 8.95 7.28 -10.35
C SER A 68 7.98 8.46 -10.43
N GLU A 69 6.78 8.28 -10.99
CA GLU A 69 5.71 9.27 -10.88
C GLU A 69 4.97 9.16 -9.54
N VAL A 70 4.25 10.21 -9.16
CA VAL A 70 3.56 10.30 -7.88
C VAL A 70 2.06 10.06 -8.06
N VAL A 71 1.50 9.19 -7.22
CA VAL A 71 0.05 8.98 -7.08
C VAL A 71 -0.38 9.51 -5.73
N ALA A 72 -1.13 10.60 -5.72
CA ALA A 72 -1.72 11.15 -4.50
C ALA A 72 -3.07 10.48 -4.20
N TYR A 73 -3.30 10.07 -2.95
CA TYR A 73 -4.58 9.56 -2.46
C TYR A 73 -5.05 10.38 -1.26
N CYS A 74 -6.24 10.99 -1.42
CA CYS A 74 -6.90 11.77 -0.39
C CYS A 74 -8.12 10.98 0.12
N MET A 75 -7.88 10.11 1.11
CA MET A 75 -8.87 9.16 1.62
C MET A 75 -8.76 9.03 3.13
N ARG A 76 -9.86 8.74 3.82
CA ARG A 76 -9.81 8.27 5.22
C ARG A 76 -9.19 6.88 5.30
N ASN A 77 -8.88 6.41 6.50
CA ASN A 77 -8.38 5.05 6.72
C ASN A 77 -9.42 4.02 6.26
N CYS A 78 -9.21 3.47 5.06
CA CYS A 78 -10.07 2.49 4.44
C CYS A 78 -9.25 1.43 3.68
N PRO A 79 -9.80 0.23 3.43
CA PRO A 79 -9.11 -0.80 2.64
C PRO A 79 -8.68 -0.33 1.25
N GLN A 80 -9.44 0.56 0.62
CA GLN A 80 -9.12 1.12 -0.69
C GLN A 80 -7.82 1.93 -0.69
N ALA A 81 -7.48 2.60 0.42
CA ALA A 81 -6.20 3.27 0.56
C ALA A 81 -5.03 2.27 0.50
N VAL A 82 -5.20 1.08 1.08
CA VAL A 82 -4.19 0.00 1.01
C VAL A 82 -4.06 -0.51 -0.42
N PHE A 83 -5.17 -0.72 -1.14
CA PHE A 83 -5.14 -1.14 -2.54
C PHE A 83 -4.44 -0.09 -3.42
N ALA A 84 -4.72 1.19 -3.20
CA ALA A 84 -4.09 2.31 -3.91
C ALA A 84 -2.57 2.37 -3.68
N VAL A 85 -2.13 2.24 -2.42
CA VAL A 85 -0.71 2.24 -2.07
C VAL A 85 0.02 1.05 -2.70
N LEU A 86 -0.49 -0.17 -2.51
CA LEU A 86 0.13 -1.37 -3.06
C LEU A 86 0.15 -1.35 -4.58
N GLY A 87 -0.96 -0.98 -5.22
CA GLY A 87 -1.05 -0.89 -6.68
C GLY A 87 -0.08 0.15 -7.26
N SER A 88 0.05 1.31 -6.61
CA SER A 88 1.03 2.34 -7.01
C SER A 88 2.47 1.83 -6.91
N TRP A 89 2.81 1.15 -5.81
CA TRP A 89 4.15 0.57 -5.64
C TRP A 89 4.46 -0.54 -6.65
N MET A 90 3.47 -1.37 -7.02
CA MET A 90 3.63 -2.38 -8.08
C MET A 90 4.00 -1.75 -9.43
N CYS A 91 3.47 -0.55 -9.73
CA CYS A 91 3.86 0.23 -10.91
C CYS A 91 5.25 0.90 -10.79
N GLY A 92 5.92 0.77 -9.65
CA GLY A 92 7.15 1.51 -9.35
C GLY A 92 6.93 3.01 -9.14
N ALA A 93 5.69 3.41 -8.84
CA ALA A 93 5.32 4.79 -8.55
C ALA A 93 5.42 5.09 -7.03
N ILE A 94 5.38 6.37 -6.71
CA ILE A 94 5.43 6.89 -5.35
C ILE A 94 4.01 7.08 -4.85
N ALA A 95 3.66 6.37 -3.78
CA ALA A 95 2.39 6.52 -3.09
C ALA A 95 2.46 7.74 -2.14
N CYS A 96 1.64 8.77 -2.37
CA CYS A 96 1.56 9.98 -1.55
C CYS A 96 0.20 10.11 -0.84
N GLY A 97 0.20 9.94 0.48
CA GLY A 97 -1.00 10.08 1.30
C GLY A 97 -1.31 11.53 1.64
N VAL A 98 -2.54 11.94 1.36
CA VAL A 98 -3.06 13.25 1.73
C VAL A 98 -4.20 13.04 2.73
N ASN A 99 -4.11 13.70 3.89
CA ASN A 99 -5.17 13.61 4.87
C ASN A 99 -6.42 14.40 4.37
N PRO A 100 -7.60 13.77 4.26
CA PRO A 100 -8.81 14.44 3.78
C PRO A 100 -9.32 15.55 4.69
N ASP A 101 -8.90 15.58 5.96
CA ASP A 101 -9.27 16.63 6.92
C ASP A 101 -8.39 17.87 6.80
N TYR A 102 -7.37 17.84 5.93
CA TYR A 102 -6.56 19.03 5.65
C TYR A 102 -7.36 20.10 4.92
N THR A 103 -7.02 21.37 5.21
CA THR A 103 -7.65 22.49 4.51
C THR A 103 -7.25 22.49 3.03
N LYS A 104 -8.11 23.02 2.16
CA LYS A 104 -7.78 23.20 0.73
C LYS A 104 -6.44 23.93 0.53
N ARG A 105 -6.15 24.90 1.41
CA ARG A 105 -4.90 25.66 1.37
C ARG A 105 -3.67 24.78 1.61
N THR A 106 -3.78 23.78 2.48
CA THR A 106 -2.70 22.84 2.80
C THR A 106 -2.48 21.80 1.70
N ILE A 107 -3.52 21.46 0.92
CA ILE A 107 -3.44 20.43 -0.12
C ILE A 107 -2.97 21.01 -1.47
N LEU A 108 -3.31 22.27 -1.77
CA LEU A 108 -3.07 22.90 -3.08
C LEU A 108 -1.83 23.81 -3.13
N LEU A 109 -1.15 24.03 -2.00
CA LEU A 109 0.09 24.82 -1.89
C LEU A 109 1.24 23.93 -1.42
#